data_AF-A0A3M0CG68-F1
#
_entry.id   AF-A0A3M0CG68-F1
#
_cell.length_a   1.000
_cell.length_b   1.000
_cell.length_c   1.000
_cell.angle_alpha   90.00
_cell.angle_beta   90.00
_cell.angle_gamma   90.00
#
_symmetry.space_group_name_H-M   'P 1'
#
loop_
_entity.id
_entity.type
_entity.pdbx_description
1 polymer ?
#
loop_
_entity_poly.entity_id
_entity_poly.type
_entity_poly.pdbx_seq_one_letter_code
_entity_poly.pdbx_strand_id
1 'polypeptide(L)'
;MLDPIKKYLPVLLIVAILGMTFPAKFGLIEDPITPHIFMTVGTYLGLGFYAEHGAVITGVLELIAVILLLIPVTRPYGAVMAMGLMAGAIFFHLFSPLGIVVEVPMGDGRMEALPDLFIMAVIAFLSAAYLTYSHRDRLPVPGIQDSAGDDGGTV
;
A
#
# COMPACT_ATOMS: atom_id res chain seq x y z
N MET A 1 15.79 10.12 -22.52
CA MET A 1 16.35 8.94 -21.79
C MET A 1 15.86 8.87 -20.33
N LEU A 2 15.35 9.96 -19.74
CA LEU A 2 14.79 9.97 -18.37
C LEU A 2 13.32 9.49 -18.30
N ASP A 3 12.65 9.39 -19.44
CA ASP A 3 11.20 9.13 -19.53
C ASP A 3 10.78 7.71 -19.08
N PRO A 4 11.55 6.64 -19.37
CA PRO A 4 11.25 5.31 -18.83
C PRO A 4 11.48 5.26 -17.32
N ILE A 5 12.55 5.89 -16.83
CA ILE A 5 12.95 5.84 -15.42
C ILE A 5 11.86 6.43 -14.53
N LYS A 6 11.34 7.62 -14.87
CA LYS A 6 10.26 8.27 -14.10
C LYS A 6 8.97 7.45 -14.05
N LYS A 7 8.72 6.60 -15.05
CA LYS A 7 7.51 5.77 -15.15
C LYS A 7 7.61 4.46 -14.36
N TYR A 8 8.80 3.85 -14.31
CA TYR A 8 9.01 2.56 -13.66
C TYR A 8 9.51 2.68 -12.23
N LEU A 9 10.26 3.73 -11.89
CA LEU A 9 10.78 3.98 -10.54
C LEU A 9 9.71 3.91 -9.44
N PRO A 10 8.57 4.64 -9.52
CA PRO A 10 7.57 4.58 -8.45
C PRO A 10 6.96 3.18 -8.28
N VAL A 11 6.89 2.38 -9.34
CA VAL A 11 6.43 0.99 -9.20
C VAL A 11 7.47 0.08 -8.60
N LEU A 12 8.73 0.19 -9.01
CA LEU A 12 9.78 -0.60 -8.39
C LEU A 12 9.89 -0.28 -6.89
N LEU A 13 9.72 0.99 -6.50
CA LEU A 13 9.67 1.38 -5.08
C LEU A 13 8.51 0.71 -4.34
N ILE A 14 7.28 0.82 -4.86
CA ILE A 14 6.11 0.20 -4.21
C ILE A 14 6.28 -1.32 -4.13
N VAL A 15 6.70 -1.96 -5.22
CA VAL A 15 6.88 -3.42 -5.28
C VAL A 15 7.97 -3.88 -4.31
N ALA A 16 9.08 -3.14 -4.19
CA ALA A 16 10.13 -3.44 -3.23
C ALA A 16 9.62 -3.31 -1.78
N ILE A 17 8.96 -2.20 -1.45
CA ILE A 17 8.44 -1.93 -0.10
C ILE A 17 7.37 -2.95 0.31
N LEU A 18 6.42 -3.27 -0.56
CA LEU A 18 5.40 -4.28 -0.24
C LEU A 18 6.02 -5.68 -0.20
N GLY A 19 6.83 -6.01 -1.21
CA GLY A 19 7.43 -7.33 -1.39
C GLY A 19 8.35 -7.74 -0.24
N MET A 20 9.12 -6.82 0.33
CA MET A 20 10.00 -7.13 1.47
C MET A 20 9.22 -7.51 2.75
N THR A 21 7.94 -7.12 2.87
CA THR A 21 7.11 -7.45 4.04
C THR A 21 6.40 -8.80 3.93
N PHE A 22 6.37 -9.40 2.73
CA PHE A 22 5.65 -10.66 2.49
C PHE A 22 6.14 -11.83 3.35
N PRO A 23 7.46 -12.05 3.56
CA PRO A 23 7.89 -13.14 4.42
C PRO A 23 7.31 -13.08 5.83
N ALA A 24 7.21 -11.90 6.43
CA ALA A 24 6.61 -11.74 7.75
C ALA A 24 5.08 -11.95 7.71
N LYS A 25 4.38 -11.33 6.74
CA LYS A 25 2.91 -11.40 6.63
C LYS A 25 2.37 -12.80 6.32
N PHE A 26 3.15 -13.62 5.61
CA PHE A 26 2.81 -15.01 5.29
C PHE A 26 3.44 -16.03 6.24
N GLY A 27 4.08 -15.58 7.34
CA GLY A 27 4.66 -16.48 8.35
C GLY A 27 5.86 -17.30 7.85
N LEU A 28 6.58 -16.81 6.85
CA LEU A 28 7.79 -17.44 6.32
C LEU A 28 9.04 -17.13 7.16
N ILE A 29 8.97 -16.10 8.01
CA ILE A 29 9.98 -15.76 9.01
C ILE A 29 9.31 -15.53 10.37
N GLU A 30 10.05 -15.76 11.45
CA GLU A 30 9.62 -15.38 12.78
C GLU A 30 9.82 -13.87 12.95
N ASP A 31 8.71 -13.14 13.13
CA ASP A 31 8.70 -11.70 13.35
C ASP A 31 7.65 -11.38 14.44
N PRO A 32 8.06 -10.89 15.62
CA PRO A 32 7.12 -10.50 16.68
C PRO A 32 6.41 -9.17 16.38
N ILE A 33 6.91 -8.35 15.45
CA ILE A 33 6.35 -7.04 15.13
C ILE A 33 5.08 -7.15 14.32
N THR A 34 5.05 -8.00 13.28
CA THR A 34 3.86 -8.18 12.43
C THR A 34 2.62 -8.59 13.23
N PRO A 35 2.61 -9.64 14.07
CA PRO A 35 1.44 -9.99 14.89
C PRO A 35 1.03 -8.86 15.83
N HIS A 36 2.00 -8.16 16.44
CA HIS A 36 1.72 -7.03 17.32
C HIS A 36 0.97 -5.90 16.59
N ILE A 37 1.38 -5.54 15.36
CA ILE A 37 0.69 -4.54 14.53
C ILE A 37 -0.76 -4.94 14.28
N PHE A 38 -0.99 -6.15 13.75
CA PHE A 38 -2.32 -6.57 13.35
C PHE A 38 -3.24 -6.82 14.54
N MET A 39 -2.72 -7.33 15.66
CA MET A 39 -3.46 -7.46 16.91
C MET A 39 -3.87 -6.09 17.47
N THR A 40 -2.96 -5.10 17.45
CA THR A 40 -3.24 -3.73 17.91
C THR A 40 -4.34 -3.09 17.07
N VAL A 41 -4.21 -3.17 15.73
CA VAL A 41 -5.21 -2.60 14.81
C VAL A 41 -6.54 -3.33 14.89
N GLY A 42 -6.53 -4.67 14.93
CA GLY A 42 -7.75 -5.48 15.06
C GLY A 42 -8.49 -5.21 16.37
N THR A 43 -7.77 -5.08 17.47
CA THR A 43 -8.34 -4.73 18.78
C THR A 43 -8.92 -3.31 18.75
N TYR A 44 -8.19 -2.34 18.19
CA TYR A 44 -8.66 -0.96 18.03
C TYR A 44 -9.96 -0.87 17.21
N LEU A 45 -10.07 -1.69 16.16
CA LEU A 45 -11.27 -1.76 15.31
C LEU A 45 -12.41 -2.59 15.94
N GLY A 46 -12.16 -3.34 17.02
CA GLY A 46 -13.11 -4.31 17.56
C GLY A 46 -13.34 -5.52 16.65
N LEU A 47 -12.38 -5.83 15.77
CA LEU A 47 -12.46 -6.90 14.77
C LEU A 47 -11.51 -8.05 15.15
N GLY A 48 -12.02 -9.02 15.92
CA GLY A 48 -11.24 -10.18 16.38
C GLY A 48 -10.62 -10.99 15.22
N PHE A 49 -11.37 -11.19 14.13
CA PHE A 49 -10.83 -11.89 12.96
C PHE A 49 -9.62 -11.17 12.34
N TYR A 50 -9.59 -9.83 12.38
CA TYR A 50 -8.50 -9.04 11.84
C TYR A 50 -7.30 -9.01 12.79
N ALA A 51 -7.54 -9.08 14.10
CA ALA A 51 -6.46 -9.23 15.08
C ALA A 51 -5.65 -10.51 14.84
N GLU A 52 -6.31 -11.59 14.43
CA GLU A 52 -5.68 -12.90 14.18
C GLU A 52 -5.18 -13.09 12.74
N HIS A 53 -5.96 -12.66 11.74
CA HIS A 53 -5.70 -12.95 10.33
C HIS A 53 -5.32 -11.72 9.50
N GLY A 54 -5.26 -10.53 10.12
CA GLY A 54 -5.07 -9.25 9.43
C GLY A 54 -3.78 -9.19 8.62
N ALA A 55 -2.72 -9.86 9.08
CA ALA A 55 -1.44 -9.95 8.38
C ALA A 55 -1.58 -10.63 7.03
N VAL A 56 -2.21 -11.81 6.99
CA VAL A 56 -2.43 -12.57 5.77
C VAL A 56 -3.43 -11.87 4.86
N ILE A 57 -4.53 -11.34 5.42
CA ILE A 57 -5.54 -10.60 4.65
C ILE A 57 -4.90 -9.40 3.94
N THR A 58 -4.16 -8.57 4.67
CA THR A 58 -3.47 -7.40 4.11
C THR A 58 -2.39 -7.82 3.14
N GLY A 59 -1.61 -8.86 3.45
CA GLY A 59 -0.58 -9.40 2.56
C GLY A 59 -1.14 -9.89 1.21
N VAL A 60 -2.32 -10.52 1.20
CA VAL A 60 -3.00 -10.91 -0.04
C VAL A 60 -3.43 -9.68 -0.84
N LEU A 61 -4.00 -8.66 -0.20
CA LEU A 61 -4.39 -7.42 -0.88
C LEU A 61 -3.19 -6.69 -1.48
N GLU A 62 -2.07 -6.64 -0.75
CA GLU A 62 -0.82 -6.05 -1.24
C GLU A 62 -0.22 -6.86 -2.39
N LEU A 63 -0.28 -8.19 -2.33
CA LEU A 63 0.16 -9.05 -3.42
C LEU A 63 -0.65 -8.80 -4.70
N ILE A 64 -1.98 -8.65 -4.58
CA ILE A 64 -2.85 -8.27 -5.69
C ILE A 64 -2.42 -6.91 -6.24
N ALA A 65 -2.19 -5.91 -5.38
CA ALA A 65 -1.73 -4.59 -5.81
C ALA A 65 -0.39 -4.66 -6.56
N VAL A 66 0.57 -5.46 -6.07
CA VAL A 66 1.87 -5.70 -6.72
C VAL A 66 1.69 -6.32 -8.11
N ILE A 67 0.88 -7.38 -8.23
CA ILE A 67 0.61 -8.03 -9.52
C ILE A 67 0.00 -7.03 -10.51
N LEU A 68 -1.00 -6.26 -10.07
CA LEU A 68 -1.66 -5.25 -10.90
C LEU A 68 -0.70 -4.13 -11.33
N LEU A 69 0.23 -3.72 -10.47
CA LEU A 69 1.24 -2.70 -10.76
C LEU A 69 2.27 -3.17 -11.79
N LEU A 70 2.65 -4.45 -11.76
CA LEU A 70 3.64 -5.02 -12.67
C LEU A 70 3.10 -5.16 -14.10
N ILE A 71 1.80 -5.39 -14.28
CA ILE A 71 1.16 -5.50 -15.58
C ILE A 71 0.75 -4.09 -16.07
N PRO A 72 1.34 -3.55 -17.17
CA PRO A 72 1.16 -2.14 -17.57
C PRO A 72 -0.29 -1.72 -17.83
N VAL A 73 -1.15 -2.64 -18.29
CA VAL A 73 -2.56 -2.38 -18.58
C VAL A 73 -3.40 -2.26 -17.30
N THR A 74 -3.04 -2.97 -16.23
CA THR A 74 -3.75 -2.93 -14.94
C THR A 74 -3.14 -1.98 -13.92
N ARG A 75 -1.99 -1.37 -14.24
CA ARG A 75 -1.23 -0.50 -13.34
C ARG A 75 -2.04 0.59 -12.65
N PRO A 76 -3.02 1.27 -13.27
CA PRO A 76 -3.82 2.28 -12.59
C PRO A 76 -4.62 1.68 -11.41
N TYR A 77 -5.19 0.48 -11.58
CA TYR A 77 -5.93 -0.22 -10.52
C TYR A 77 -5.00 -0.65 -9.39
N GLY A 78 -3.81 -1.16 -9.72
CA GLY A 78 -2.78 -1.49 -8.72
C GLY A 78 -2.32 -0.26 -7.94
N ALA A 79 -2.19 0.90 -8.60
CA ALA A 79 -1.81 2.15 -7.96
C ALA A 79 -2.88 2.65 -6.98
N VAL A 80 -4.16 2.60 -7.37
CA VAL A 80 -5.28 2.96 -6.48
C VAL A 80 -5.34 2.03 -5.26
N MET A 81 -5.18 0.72 -5.48
CA MET A 81 -5.19 -0.27 -4.40
C MET A 81 -4.02 -0.07 -3.44
N ALA A 82 -2.79 0.09 -3.96
CA ALA A 82 -1.62 0.38 -3.14
C ALA A 82 -1.77 1.69 -2.36
N MET A 83 -2.31 2.74 -2.99
CA MET A 83 -2.58 4.01 -2.33
C MET A 83 -3.58 3.84 -1.17
N GLY A 84 -4.65 3.06 -1.36
CA GLY A 84 -5.63 2.76 -0.31
C GLY A 84 -5.03 1.96 0.85
N LEU A 85 -4.24 0.93 0.56
CA LEU A 85 -3.56 0.11 1.58
C LEU A 85 -2.58 0.96 2.41
N MET A 86 -1.76 1.78 1.75
CA MET A 86 -0.81 2.66 2.45
C MET A 86 -1.52 3.78 3.21
N ALA A 87 -2.63 4.32 2.69
CA ALA A 87 -3.46 5.26 3.43
C ALA A 87 -4.01 4.65 4.73
N GLY A 88 -4.48 3.40 4.67
CA GLY A 88 -4.91 2.65 5.85
C GLY A 88 -3.77 2.46 6.86
N ALA A 89 -2.59 2.04 6.40
CA ALA A 89 -1.41 1.90 7.25
C ALA A 89 -1.04 3.22 7.95
N ILE A 90 -0.95 4.32 7.19
CA ILE A 90 -0.66 5.66 7.72
C ILE A 90 -1.73 6.08 8.74
N PHE A 91 -3.02 5.87 8.41
CA PHE A 91 -4.12 6.19 9.30
C PHE A 91 -3.98 5.48 10.65
N PHE A 92 -3.72 4.17 10.66
CA PHE A 92 -3.57 3.45 11.93
C PHE A 92 -2.32 3.85 12.71
N HIS A 93 -1.22 4.23 12.07
CA HIS A 93 -0.07 4.77 12.80
C HIS A 93 -0.37 6.11 13.48
N LEU A 94 -1.23 6.94 12.88
CA LEU A 94 -1.55 8.28 13.40
C LEU A 94 -2.73 8.30 14.39
N PHE A 95 -3.72 7.43 14.20
CA PHE A 95 -4.99 7.48 14.93
C PHE A 95 -5.26 6.25 15.81
N SER A 96 -4.41 5.22 15.75
CA SER A 96 -4.48 4.08 16.67
C SER A 96 -3.31 4.10 17.68
N PRO A 97 -3.36 3.26 18.73
CA PRO A 97 -2.27 3.13 19.70
C PRO A 97 -0.94 2.63 19.13
N LEU A 98 -0.86 2.33 17.84
CA LEU A 98 0.34 1.83 17.18
C LEU A 98 1.49 2.86 17.17
N GLY A 99 1.16 4.13 16.95
CA GLY A 99 2.15 5.21 16.87
C GLY A 99 3.04 5.16 15.61
N ILE A 100 3.96 6.13 15.51
CA ILE A 100 4.92 6.24 14.40
C ILE A 100 6.07 5.24 14.55
N VAL A 101 6.50 4.99 15.79
CA VAL A 101 7.54 4.03 16.13
C VAL A 101 6.86 2.83 16.75
N VAL A 102 6.98 1.68 16.09
CA VAL A 102 6.49 0.40 16.61
C VAL A 102 7.62 -0.28 17.35
N GLU A 103 7.47 -0.42 18.66
CA GLU A 103 8.44 -1.09 19.54
C GLU A 103 7.81 -2.33 20.16
N VAL A 104 8.49 -3.47 20.05
CA VAL A 104 8.06 -4.71 20.70
C VAL A 104 9.14 -5.16 21.69
N PRO A 105 8.78 -5.43 22.96
CA PRO A 105 9.71 -6.00 23.93
C PRO A 105 10.14 -7.39 23.49
N MET A 106 11.44 -7.58 23.36
CA MET A 106 12.04 -8.89 23.16
C MET A 106 12.19 -9.61 24.49
N GLY A 107 12.13 -10.95 24.44
CA GLY A 107 12.27 -11.82 25.61
C GLY A 107 13.63 -11.70 26.33
N ASP A 108 14.59 -10.98 25.75
CA ASP A 108 15.90 -10.68 26.33
C ASP A 108 16.00 -9.25 26.94
N GLY A 109 14.88 -8.53 27.02
CA GLY A 109 14.81 -7.17 27.56
C GLY A 109 15.24 -6.07 26.58
N ARG A 110 15.56 -6.41 25.33
CA ARG A 110 15.77 -5.43 24.26
C ARG A 110 14.43 -5.00 23.67
N MET A 111 14.38 -3.84 23.04
CA MET A 111 13.24 -3.44 22.20
C MET A 111 13.63 -3.64 20.74
N GLU A 112 12.82 -4.36 19.96
CA GLU A 112 12.93 -4.33 18.52
C GLU A 112 12.07 -3.16 18.02
N ALA A 113 12.73 -2.15 17.45
CA ALA A 113 12.09 -0.99 16.87
C ALA A 113 12.32 -0.98 15.36
N LEU A 114 11.23 -0.93 14.59
CA LEU A 114 11.27 -0.65 13.15
C LEU A 114 10.78 0.79 12.93
N PRO A 115 11.64 1.81 13.11
CA PRO A 115 11.25 3.21 12.85
C PRO A 115 10.85 3.46 11.39
N ASP A 116 11.20 2.54 10.50
CA ASP A 116 11.07 2.71 9.05
C ASP A 116 9.66 2.40 8.51
N LEU A 117 8.77 1.72 9.27
CA LEU A 117 7.47 1.29 8.76
C LEU A 117 6.58 2.46 8.32
N PHE A 118 6.49 3.51 9.14
CA PHE A 118 5.72 4.71 8.80
C PHE A 118 6.30 5.44 7.59
N ILE A 119 7.63 5.60 7.55
CA ILE A 119 8.31 6.31 6.46
C ILE A 119 8.15 5.55 5.13
N MET A 120 8.32 4.23 5.15
CA MET A 120 8.10 3.38 3.99
C MET A 120 6.65 3.45 3.50
N ALA A 121 5.67 3.45 4.42
CA ALA A 121 4.27 3.63 4.07
C ALA A 121 4.01 4.99 3.40
N VAL A 122 4.60 6.07 3.90
CA VAL A 122 4.51 7.41 3.29
C VAL A 122 5.16 7.44 1.90
N ILE A 123 6.36 6.87 1.73
CA ILE A 123 7.05 6.82 0.43
C ILE A 123 6.22 6.02 -0.59
N ALA A 124 5.71 4.86 -0.19
CA ALA A 124 4.85 4.03 -1.03
C ALA A 124 3.53 4.75 -1.36
N PHE A 125 2.92 5.43 -0.39
CA PHE A 125 1.71 6.23 -0.60
C PHE A 125 1.94 7.35 -1.62
N LEU A 126 3.01 8.15 -1.47
CA LEU A 126 3.31 9.23 -2.40
C LEU A 126 3.62 8.70 -3.81
N SER A 127 4.32 7.57 -3.90
CA SER A 127 4.59 6.89 -5.18
C SER A 127 3.31 6.39 -5.84
N ALA A 128 2.39 5.82 -5.05
CA ALA A 128 1.10 5.31 -5.52
C ALA A 128 0.15 6.44 -5.91
N ALA A 129 0.15 7.55 -5.16
CA ALA A 129 -0.61 8.76 -5.47
C ALA A 129 -0.12 9.40 -6.77
N TYR A 130 1.20 9.50 -6.96
CA TYR A 130 1.79 9.97 -8.21
C TYR A 130 1.37 9.10 -9.40
N LEU A 131 1.43 7.77 -9.27
CA LEU A 131 1.00 6.85 -10.33
C LEU A 131 -0.48 6.94 -10.64
N THR A 132 -1.32 7.05 -9.60
CA THR A 132 -2.77 7.20 -9.73
C THR A 132 -3.09 8.49 -10.48
N TYR A 133 -2.49 9.61 -10.08
CA TYR A 133 -2.65 10.90 -10.74
C TYR A 133 -2.17 10.87 -12.20
N SER A 134 -1.02 10.23 -12.46
CA SER A 134 -0.41 10.15 -13.80
C SER A 134 -1.18 9.26 -14.78
N HIS A 135 -2.05 8.37 -14.29
CA HIS A 135 -2.86 7.47 -15.12
C HIS A 135 -4.37 7.68 -14.91
N ARG A 136 -4.77 8.84 -14.37
CA ARG A 136 -6.18 9.14 -14.09
C ARG A 136 -7.08 9.05 -15.32
N ASP A 137 -6.56 9.40 -16.50
CA ASP A 137 -7.31 9.36 -17.77
C ASP A 137 -7.59 7.90 -18.23
N ARG A 138 -6.94 6.92 -17.62
CA ARG A 138 -7.16 5.48 -17.86
C ARG A 138 -8.07 4.85 -16.82
N LEU A 139 -8.45 5.59 -15.78
CA LEU A 139 -9.38 5.13 -14.77
C LEU A 139 -10.81 5.48 -15.22
N PRO A 140 -11.78 4.57 -15.12
CA PRO A 140 -13.17 4.86 -15.39
C PRO A 140 -13.76 5.68 -14.23
N VAL A 141 -13.38 6.95 -14.13
CA VAL A 141 -13.93 7.89 -13.15
C VAL A 141 -15.12 8.60 -13.78
N PRO A 142 -16.35 8.48 -13.23
CA PRO A 142 -17.49 9.23 -13.72
C PRO A 142 -17.23 10.74 -13.61
N GLY A 143 -17.31 11.47 -14.73
CA GLY A 143 -17.29 12.94 -14.75
C GLY A 143 -16.18 13.63 -15.56
N ILE A 144 -15.27 12.88 -16.20
CA ILE A 144 -14.30 13.44 -17.17
C ILE A 144 -14.31 12.58 -18.44
N GLN A 145 -15.49 12.42 -19.04
CA GLN A 145 -15.56 12.03 -20.46
C GLN A 145 -15.89 13.30 -21.22
N ASP A 146 -14.99 13.66 -22.13
CA ASP A 146 -14.89 14.94 -22.78
C ASP A 146 -16.19 15.40 -23.45
N SER A 147 -16.60 16.64 -23.13
CA SER A 147 -17.49 17.45 -23.98
C SER A 147 -16.77 17.99 -25.23
N ALA A 148 -15.77 17.28 -25.75
CA ALA A 148 -14.98 17.69 -26.92
C ALA A 148 -14.97 16.56 -27.96
N GLY A 149 -16.12 16.33 -28.56
CA GLY A 149 -16.29 15.33 -29.61
C GLY A 149 -17.68 15.33 -30.25
N ASP A 150 -18.34 16.50 -30.30
CA ASP A 150 -19.57 16.66 -31.07
C ASP A 150 -19.62 18.02 -31.77
N ASP A 151 -18.97 18.09 -32.92
CA ASP A 151 -19.49 18.80 -34.09
C ASP A 151 -19.01 18.09 -35.36
N GLY A 152 -19.74 17.01 -35.67
CA GLY A 152 -19.62 16.26 -36.89
C GLY A 152 -19.68 17.15 -38.14
N GLY A 153 -18.65 17.02 -38.96
CA GLY A 153 -18.75 17.32 -40.38
C GLY A 153 -19.85 16.45 -41.00
N THR A 154 -20.90 17.10 -41.47
CA THR A 154 -21.81 16.56 -42.48
C THR A 154 -21.80 17.51 -43.67
N VAL A 155 -21.29 16.96 -44.77
CA VAL A 155 -21.51 17.21 -46.21
C VAL A 155 -22.05 18.57 -46.63
#